data_AF-A0A1W1DH52-F1
#
_entry.id   AF-A0A1W1DH52-F1
#
_cell.length_a   1.000
_cell.length_b   1.000
_cell.length_c   1.000
_cell.angle_alpha   90.00
_cell.angle_beta   90.00
_cell.angle_gamma   90.00
#
_symmetry.space_group_name_H-M   'P 1'
#
loop_
_entity.id
_entity.type
_entity.pdbx_description
1 polymer ?
#
loop_
_entity_poly.entity_id
_entity_poly.type
_entity_poly.pdbx_seq_one_letter_code
_entity_poly.pdbx_strand_id
1 'polypeptide(L)'
;MSLLVNRIGDDTISGKIAKDVFKAMWNGEGNADEVIEAKGLKQITDTGAIEAIVDEVIANNTPQVEQFKSGNEKILGFFVGQIMKATGGKANPKQVNELLRSKLS
;
A
#
# COMPACT_ATOMS: atom_id res chain seq x y z
N MET A 1 -1.98 -20.82 -8.79
CA MET A 1 -1.97 -20.23 -7.43
C MET A 1 -0.56 -19.91 -6.93
N SER A 2 0.44 -20.76 -7.19
CA SER A 2 1.85 -20.52 -6.78
C SER A 2 2.41 -19.16 -7.23
N LEU A 3 2.17 -18.77 -8.49
CA LEU A 3 2.62 -17.47 -9.03
C LEU A 3 2.10 -16.28 -8.22
N LEU A 4 0.80 -16.25 -7.90
CA LEU A 4 0.21 -15.15 -7.13
C LEU A 4 0.85 -15.02 -5.74
N VAL A 5 1.07 -16.14 -5.06
CA VAL A 5 1.71 -16.15 -3.74
C VAL A 5 3.15 -15.69 -3.83
N ASN A 6 3.89 -16.11 -4.86
CA ASN A 6 5.26 -15.64 -5.11
C ASN A 6 5.31 -14.13 -5.31
N ARG A 7 4.36 -13.55 -6.07
CA ARG A 7 4.30 -12.09 -6.31
C ARG A 7 3.97 -11.24 -5.09
N ILE A 8 3.37 -11.84 -4.07
CA ILE A 8 3.22 -11.21 -2.76
C ILE A 8 4.52 -11.34 -1.97
N GLY A 9 5.16 -12.51 -2.03
CA GLY A 9 6.39 -12.81 -1.29
C GLY A 9 7.61 -12.03 -1.78
N ASP A 10 7.66 -11.68 -3.06
CA ASP A 10 8.75 -10.90 -3.68
C ASP A 10 8.45 -9.38 -3.72
N ASP A 11 7.38 -8.92 -3.07
CA ASP A 11 6.93 -7.51 -3.05
C ASP A 11 6.65 -6.92 -4.46
N THR A 12 6.33 -7.76 -5.48
CA THR A 12 5.85 -7.27 -6.79
C THR A 12 4.47 -6.64 -6.69
N ILE A 13 3.59 -7.20 -5.84
CA ILE A 13 2.25 -6.69 -5.57
C ILE A 13 1.92 -6.71 -4.08
N SER A 14 1.09 -5.77 -3.64
CA SER A 14 0.57 -5.78 -2.27
C SER A 14 -0.52 -6.84 -2.09
N GLY A 15 -0.79 -7.23 -0.84
CA GLY A 15 -1.90 -8.13 -0.51
C GLY A 15 -3.28 -7.59 -0.91
N LYS A 16 -3.45 -6.26 -1.03
CA LYS A 16 -4.68 -5.65 -1.55
C LYS A 16 -4.81 -5.94 -3.04
N ILE A 17 -3.76 -5.66 -3.82
CA ILE A 17 -3.70 -5.95 -5.25
C ILE A 17 -3.87 -7.45 -5.52
N ALA A 18 -3.28 -8.31 -4.69
CA ALA A 18 -3.40 -9.76 -4.86
C ALA A 18 -4.86 -10.26 -4.83
N LYS A 19 -5.74 -9.60 -4.06
CA LYS A 19 -7.18 -9.93 -4.08
C LYS A 19 -7.83 -9.57 -5.41
N ASP A 20 -7.42 -8.47 -6.02
CA ASP A 20 -7.94 -8.03 -7.32
C ASP A 20 -7.38 -8.88 -8.46
N VAL A 21 -6.09 -9.24 -8.40
CA VAL A 21 -5.47 -10.19 -9.32
C VAL A 21 -6.13 -11.55 -9.22
N PHE A 22 -6.37 -12.05 -8.00
CA PHE A 22 -7.06 -13.33 -7.79
C PHE A 22 -8.44 -13.37 -8.44
N LYS A 23 -9.24 -12.30 -8.27
CA LYS A 23 -10.56 -12.19 -8.92
C LYS A 23 -10.46 -12.20 -10.44
N ALA A 24 -9.50 -11.48 -11.01
CA ALA A 24 -9.29 -11.45 -12.45
C ALA A 24 -8.89 -12.82 -13.00
N MET A 25 -7.96 -13.51 -12.32
CA MET A 25 -7.58 -14.89 -12.66
C MET A 25 -8.79 -15.83 -12.59
N TRP A 26 -9.63 -15.68 -11.57
CA TRP A 26 -10.85 -16.47 -11.41
C TRP A 26 -11.85 -16.25 -12.54
N ASN A 27 -11.90 -15.03 -13.09
CA ASN A 27 -12.73 -14.67 -14.24
C ASN A 27 -12.12 -15.08 -15.59
N GLY A 28 -10.95 -15.74 -15.61
CA GLY A 28 -10.29 -16.18 -16.84
C GLY A 28 -9.50 -15.10 -17.56
N GLU A 29 -9.15 -13.99 -16.89
CA GLU A 29 -8.36 -12.89 -17.47
C GLU A 29 -6.85 -13.22 -17.62
N GLY A 30 -6.46 -14.47 -17.41
CA GLY A 30 -5.08 -14.94 -17.51
C GLY A 30 -4.48 -15.38 -16.16
N ASN A 31 -3.17 -15.62 -16.17
CA ASN A 31 -2.39 -15.92 -14.97
C ASN A 31 -2.01 -14.63 -14.21
N ALA A 32 -1.39 -14.78 -13.04
CA ALA A 32 -1.08 -13.63 -12.17
C ALA A 32 -0.23 -12.57 -12.86
N ASP A 33 0.82 -12.96 -13.59
CA ASP A 33 1.75 -12.02 -14.21
C ASP A 33 1.08 -11.29 -15.39
N GLU A 34 0.29 -12.00 -16.19
CA GLU A 34 -0.49 -11.41 -17.28
C GLU A 34 -1.43 -10.32 -16.77
N VAL A 35 -2.17 -10.60 -15.68
CA VAL A 35 -3.08 -9.63 -15.07
C VAL A 35 -2.33 -8.43 -14.48
N ILE A 36 -1.19 -8.67 -13.81
CA ILE A 36 -0.39 -7.61 -13.19
C ILE A 36 0.13 -6.63 -14.24
N GLU A 37 0.68 -7.15 -15.35
CA GLU A 37 1.18 -6.32 -16.46
C GLU A 37 0.02 -5.58 -17.14
N ALA A 38 -1.05 -6.29 -17.53
CA ALA A 38 -2.17 -5.71 -18.25
C ALA A 38 -2.87 -4.57 -17.49
N LYS A 39 -2.88 -4.65 -16.15
CA LYS A 39 -3.53 -3.65 -15.28
C LYS A 39 -2.55 -2.69 -14.60
N GLY A 40 -1.25 -2.78 -14.90
CA GLY A 40 -0.21 -1.92 -14.32
C GLY A 40 -0.19 -1.94 -12.79
N LEU A 41 -0.31 -3.14 -12.20
CA LEU A 41 -0.54 -3.34 -10.77
C LEU A 41 0.73 -3.52 -9.93
N LYS A 42 1.91 -3.33 -10.53
CA LYS A 42 3.18 -3.40 -9.77
C LYS A 42 3.23 -2.37 -8.65
N GLN A 43 3.90 -2.74 -7.56
CA GLN A 43 4.14 -1.79 -6.49
C GLN A 43 5.01 -0.62 -6.97
N ILE A 44 4.72 0.57 -6.45
CA ILE A 44 5.56 1.74 -6.65
C ILE A 44 6.75 1.59 -5.71
N THR A 45 7.95 1.70 -6.25
CA THR A 45 9.22 1.63 -5.49
C THR A 45 9.88 2.99 -5.34
N ASP A 46 9.39 4.01 -6.04
CA ASP A 46 9.86 5.39 -5.92
C ASP A 46 9.51 5.92 -4.51
N THR A 47 10.54 6.00 -3.67
CA THR A 47 10.45 6.49 -2.29
C THR A 47 9.99 7.94 -2.25
N GLY A 48 10.43 8.80 -3.18
CA GLY A 48 10.06 10.21 -3.20
C GLY A 48 8.57 10.42 -3.51
N ALA A 49 8.02 9.64 -4.43
CA ALA A 49 6.59 9.66 -4.72
C ALA A 49 5.75 9.19 -3.51
N ILE A 50 6.21 8.15 -2.80
CA ILE A 50 5.54 7.66 -1.59
C ILE A 50 5.63 8.70 -0.48
N GLU A 51 6.80 9.32 -0.29
CA GLU A 51 7.01 10.39 0.69
C GLU A 51 6.07 11.57 0.52
N ALA A 52 5.92 12.06 -0.71
CA ALA A 52 5.00 13.15 -1.01
C ALA A 52 3.55 12.80 -0.63
N ILE A 53 3.12 11.56 -0.91
CA ILE A 53 1.77 11.09 -0.54
C ILE A 53 1.62 10.96 0.97
N VAL A 54 2.65 10.48 1.68
CA VAL A 54 2.63 10.41 3.14
C VAL A 54 2.51 11.80 3.75
N ASP A 55 3.30 12.76 3.28
CA ASP A 55 3.26 14.15 3.75
C ASP A 55 1.89 14.79 3.50
N GLU A 56 1.29 14.55 2.32
CA GLU A 56 -0.07 15.01 2.00
C GLU A 56 -1.12 14.39 2.94
N VAL A 57 -1.06 13.08 3.17
CA VAL A 57 -2.02 12.41 4.08
C VAL A 57 -1.85 12.93 5.51
N ILE A 58 -0.63 13.13 5.99
CA ILE A 58 -0.38 13.70 7.33
C ILE A 58 -0.97 15.12 7.42
N ALA A 59 -0.69 15.97 6.44
CA ALA A 59 -1.16 17.37 6.41
C ALA A 59 -2.69 17.47 6.38
N ASN A 60 -3.36 16.54 5.70
CA ASN A 60 -4.83 16.50 5.60
C ASN A 60 -5.54 15.86 6.81
N ASN A 61 -4.79 15.34 7.79
CA ASN A 61 -5.33 14.59 8.92
C ASN A 61 -4.75 15.06 10.28
N THR A 62 -4.67 16.38 10.48
CA THR A 62 -4.15 17.01 11.70
C THR A 62 -4.74 16.45 13.01
N PRO A 63 -6.07 16.24 13.16
CA PRO A 63 -6.62 15.68 14.39
C PRO A 63 -6.08 14.28 14.72
N GLN A 64 -5.81 13.47 13.71
CA GLN A 64 -5.24 12.12 13.86
C GLN A 64 -3.76 12.17 14.22
N VAL A 65 -3.03 13.20 13.75
CA VAL A 65 -1.65 13.46 14.17
C VAL A 65 -1.59 13.81 15.66
N GLU A 66 -2.51 14.64 16.14
CA GLU A 66 -2.62 14.97 17.57
C GLU A 66 -2.94 13.73 18.42
N GLN A 67 -3.84 12.87 17.95
CA GLN A 67 -4.12 11.58 18.59
C GLN A 67 -2.89 10.67 18.64
N PHE A 68 -2.07 10.65 17.58
CA PHE A 68 -0.81 9.89 17.60
C PHE A 68 0.13 10.44 18.68
N LYS A 69 0.31 11.76 18.72
CA LYS A 69 1.17 12.45 19.68
C LYS A 69 0.71 12.31 21.13
N SER A 70 -0.58 12.10 21.37
CA SER A 70 -1.12 11.79 22.71
C SER A 70 -0.95 10.33 23.13
N GLY A 71 -0.27 9.51 22.32
CA GLY A 71 0.08 8.12 22.63
C GLY A 71 -0.88 7.08 22.04
N ASN A 72 -1.86 7.47 21.20
CA ASN A 72 -2.75 6.52 20.55
C ASN A 72 -2.11 5.92 19.29
N GLU A 73 -1.21 4.95 19.47
CA GLU A 73 -0.52 4.29 18.35
C GLU A 73 -1.44 3.57 17.35
N LYS A 74 -2.68 3.24 17.73
CA LYS A 74 -3.66 2.59 16.83
C LYS A 74 -3.96 3.44 15.59
N ILE A 75 -3.76 4.75 15.67
CA ILE A 75 -3.98 5.66 14.56
C ILE A 75 -3.00 5.45 13.39
N LEU A 76 -1.86 4.78 13.62
CA LEU A 76 -0.96 4.38 12.52
C LEU A 76 -1.66 3.51 11.49
N GLY A 77 -2.54 2.59 11.92
CA GLY A 77 -3.33 1.76 11.01
C GLY A 77 -4.27 2.58 10.12
N PHE A 78 -4.80 3.69 10.64
CA PHE A 78 -5.61 4.64 9.87
C PHE A 78 -4.76 5.31 8.78
N PHE A 79 -3.58 5.85 9.13
CA PHE A 79 -2.68 6.50 8.17
C PHE A 79 -2.23 5.54 7.08
N VAL A 80 -1.81 4.33 7.44
CA VAL A 80 -1.46 3.27 6.46
C VAL A 80 -2.64 3.02 5.52
N GLY A 81 -3.87 2.93 6.05
CA GLY A 81 -5.07 2.76 5.25
C GLY A 81 -5.32 3.90 4.25
N GLN A 82 -5.14 5.15 4.67
CA GLN A 82 -5.28 6.32 3.80
C GLN A 82 -4.23 6.33 2.69
N ILE A 83 -2.97 6.06 3.00
CA ILE A 83 -1.88 6.03 2.01
C ILE A 83 -2.05 4.87 1.02
N MET A 84 -2.47 3.69 1.51
CA MET A 84 -2.81 2.56 0.65
C MET A 84 -4.04 2.83 -0.23
N LYS A 85 -4.94 3.73 0.17
CA LYS A 85 -6.04 4.19 -0.67
C LYS A 85 -5.54 5.17 -1.73
N ALA A 86 -4.77 6.18 -1.34
CA ALA A 86 -4.21 7.19 -2.24
C ALA A 86 -3.34 6.58 -3.35
N THR A 87 -2.58 5.54 -3.03
CA THR A 87 -1.73 4.83 -4.01
C THR A 87 -2.46 3.75 -4.81
N GLY A 88 -3.78 3.59 -4.63
CA GLY A 88 -4.53 2.48 -5.25
C GLY A 88 -4.10 1.10 -4.75
N GLY A 89 -3.35 1.04 -3.64
CA GLY A 89 -2.78 -0.19 -3.10
C GLY A 89 -1.39 -0.52 -3.63
N LYS A 90 -0.81 0.35 -4.46
CA LYS A 90 0.50 0.14 -5.09
C LYS A 90 1.69 0.47 -4.19
N ALA A 91 1.51 1.23 -3.10
CA ALA A 91 2.60 1.39 -2.14
C ALA A 91 2.91 0.08 -1.39
N ASN A 92 4.14 -0.08 -0.91
CA ASN A 92 4.50 -1.18 -0.01
C ASN A 92 4.06 -0.89 1.43
N PRO A 93 3.21 -1.73 2.06
CA PRO A 93 2.73 -1.50 3.42
C PRO A 93 3.84 -1.39 4.47
N LYS A 94 4.94 -2.15 4.31
CA LYS A 94 6.08 -2.11 5.24
C LYS A 94 6.78 -0.76 5.14
N GLN A 95 7.13 -0.36 3.92
CA GLN A 95 7.76 0.92 3.62
C GLN A 95 6.91 2.11 4.09
N VAL A 96 5.59 2.07 3.85
CA VAL A 96 4.66 3.11 4.29
C VAL A 96 4.64 3.21 5.83
N ASN A 97 4.62 2.08 6.53
CA ASN A 97 4.61 2.07 7.99
C ASN A 97 5.94 2.56 8.58
N GLU A 98 7.08 2.20 7.98
CA GLU A 98 8.40 2.71 8.37
C GLU A 98 8.49 4.23 8.20
N LEU A 99 8.08 4.72 7.04
CA LEU A 99 8.11 6.15 6.73
C LEU A 99 7.17 6.95 7.64
N LEU A 100 5.94 6.46 7.88
CA LEU A 100 4.99 7.09 8.80
C LEU A 100 5.57 7.21 10.21
N ARG A 101 6.21 6.15 10.72
CA ARG A 101 6.85 6.18 12.03
C ARG A 101 7.99 7.20 12.06
N SER A 102 8.79 7.29 11.01
CA SER A 102 9.86 8.29 10.91
C SER A 102 9.33 9.73 10.82
N LYS A 103 8.18 9.97 10.20
CA LYS A 103 7.59 11.31 10.03
C LYS A 103 6.80 11.78 11.26
N LEU A 104 6.27 10.85 12.03
CA LEU A 104 5.44 11.13 13.21
C LEU A 104 6.19 11.03 14.54
N SER A 105 7.39 10.43 14.56
CA SER A 105 8.28 10.37 15.74
C SER A 105 8.81 11.73 16.15
#